data_AF-A0A1J3C8N2-F1
#
_entry.id   AF-A0A1J3C8N2-F1
#
_cell.length_a   1.000
_cell.length_b   1.000
_cell.length_c   1.000
_cell.angle_alpha   90.00
_cell.angle_beta   90.00
_cell.angle_gamma   90.00
#
_symmetry.space_group_name_H-M   'P 1'
#
loop_
_entity.id
_entity.type
_entity.pdbx_description
1 polymer ?
#
loop_
_entity_poly.entity_id
_entity_poly.type
_entity_poly.pdbx_seq_one_letter_code
_entity_poly.pdbx_strand_id
1 'polypeptide(L)' 'SMKSLLKVYMDPNKSIHEKEFLLKDLKVEGLVGGDKRLGEMCSKRIYRVVMSNNGAIKTDDVENGAAFFTLSPHLCSN' A
#
# COMPACT_ATOMS: atom_id res chain seq x y z
N SER A 1 4.70 -14.09 4.52
CA SER A 1 3.67 -13.97 5.58
C SER A 1 3.77 -12.60 6.24
N MET A 2 2.75 -12.17 6.99
CA MET A 2 2.76 -10.86 7.67
C MET A 2 3.97 -10.67 8.60
N LYS A 3 4.35 -11.73 9.33
CA LYS A 3 5.52 -11.76 10.22
C LYS A 3 6.83 -11.44 9.49
N SER A 4 7.02 -11.93 8.27
CA SER A 4 8.21 -11.65 7.46
C SER A 4 8.31 -10.18 7.05
N LEU A 5 7.17 -9.57 6.67
CA LEU A 5 7.13 -8.15 6.32
C LEU A 5 7.46 -7.27 7.53
N LEU A 6 6.84 -7.56 8.67
CA LEU A 6 7.11 -6.86 9.94
C LEU A 6 8.59 -6.94 10.32
N LYS A 7 9.23 -8.10 10.16
CA LYS A 7 10.67 -8.25 10.46
C LYS A 7 11.54 -7.28 9.66
N VAL A 8 11.21 -7.05 8.38
CA VAL A 8 11.93 -6.11 7.53
C VAL A 8 11.61 -4.66 7.90
N TYR A 9 10.35 -4.34 8.23
CA TYR A 9 9.97 -3.01 8.68
C TYR A 9 10.52 -2.64 10.06
N MET A 10 10.75 -3.61 10.92
CA MET A 10 11.36 -3.42 12.24
C MET A 10 12.90 -3.40 12.22
N ASP A 11 13.53 -3.63 11.07
CA ASP A 11 15.00 -3.60 10.94
C ASP A 11 15.52 -2.17 11.18
N PRO A 12 16.32 -1.90 12.23
CA PRO A 12 16.84 -0.57 12.50
C PRO A 12 17.88 -0.11 11.46
N ASN A 13 18.47 -1.05 10.69
CA ASN A 13 19.46 -0.73 9.67
C ASN A 13 18.84 -0.24 8.36
N LYS A 14 17.52 -0.37 8.21
CA LYS A 14 16.78 0.13 7.05
C LYS A 14 16.24 1.52 7.32
N SER A 15 16.47 2.42 6.37
CA SER A 15 15.88 3.75 6.39
C SER A 15 14.35 3.68 6.29
N ILE A 16 13.66 4.70 6.78
CA ILE A 16 12.21 4.84 6.62
C ILE A 16 11.86 4.84 5.12
N HIS A 17 12.67 5.50 4.29
CA HIS A 17 12.46 5.55 2.84
C HIS A 17 12.53 4.16 2.20
N GLU A 18 13.48 3.30 2.57
CA GLU A 18 13.51 1.94 2.03
C GLU A 18 12.28 1.13 2.44
N LYS A 19 11.80 1.31 3.67
CA LYS A 19 10.63 0.59 4.20
C LYS A 19 9.35 1.05 3.50
N GLU A 20 9.19 2.34 3.29
CA GLU A 20 8.07 2.94 2.57
C GLU A 20 7.93 2.44 1.13
N PHE A 21 9.04 2.16 0.46
CA PHE A 21 9.08 1.76 -0.95
C PHE A 21 9.27 0.26 -1.16
N LEU A 22 9.36 -0.51 -0.07
CA LEU A 22 9.63 -1.95 -0.10
C LEU A 22 8.66 -2.74 -0.98
N LEU A 23 7.39 -2.31 -1.04
CA LEU A 23 6.33 -3.02 -1.74
C LEU A 23 6.00 -2.41 -3.11
N LYS A 24 6.70 -1.36 -3.56
CA LYS A 24 6.32 -0.62 -4.78
C LYS A 24 6.28 -1.52 -6.03
N ASP A 25 7.16 -2.51 -6.07
CA ASP A 25 7.31 -3.43 -7.20
C ASP A 25 6.56 -4.77 -7.00
N LEU A 26 5.82 -4.90 -5.89
CA LEU A 26 5.04 -6.10 -5.61
C LEU A 26 3.97 -6.26 -6.70
N LYS A 27 3.98 -7.41 -7.39
CA LYS A 27 2.94 -7.77 -8.35
C LYS A 27 1.63 -8.04 -7.62
N VAL A 28 0.56 -7.44 -8.11
CA VAL A 28 -0.80 -7.64 -7.58
C VAL A 28 -1.53 -8.59 -8.52
N GLU A 29 -1.60 -9.86 -8.15
CA GLU A 29 -2.35 -10.87 -8.89
C GLU A 29 -3.85 -10.73 -8.59
N GLY A 30 -4.70 -11.06 -9.58
CA GLY A 30 -6.17 -11.08 -9.39
C GLY A 30 -6.91 -9.76 -9.67
N LEU A 31 -6.21 -8.68 -10.04
CA LEU A 31 -6.86 -7.49 -10.60
C LEU A 31 -7.11 -7.69 -12.10
N VAL A 32 -8.35 -7.43 -12.55
CA VAL A 32 -8.69 -7.45 -13.98
C VAL A 32 -7.82 -6.39 -14.69
N GLY A 33 -7.01 -6.85 -15.66
CA GLY A 33 -6.15 -6.00 -16.50
C GLY A 33 -4.67 -5.97 -16.12
N GLY A 34 -3.96 -7.10 -16.29
CA GLY A 34 -2.51 -7.16 -16.50
C GLY A 34 -1.61 -7.14 -15.25
N ASP A 35 -0.29 -7.20 -15.51
CA ASP A 35 0.84 -7.22 -14.56
C ASP A 35 0.94 -5.89 -13.76
N LYS A 36 -0.09 -5.57 -12.98
CA LYS A 36 -0.14 -4.35 -12.17
C LYS A 36 0.77 -4.51 -10.95
N ARG A 37 1.68 -3.54 -10.79
CA ARG A 37 2.50 -3.38 -9.58
C ARG A 37 1.77 -2.50 -8.58
N LEU A 38 2.03 -2.72 -7.29
CA LEU A 38 1.42 -1.98 -6.20
C LEU A 38 1.67 -0.46 -6.30
N GLY A 39 2.88 -0.06 -6.72
CA GLY A 39 3.27 1.33 -6.86
C GLY A 39 3.68 2.00 -5.55
N GLU A 40 4.35 3.14 -5.66
CA GLU A 40 4.97 3.86 -4.54
C GLU A 40 3.94 4.37 -3.52
N MET A 41 2.82 4.91 -4.01
CA MET A 41 1.77 5.49 -3.16
C MET A 41 1.12 4.42 -2.26
N CYS A 42 0.80 3.26 -2.81
CA CYS A 42 0.21 2.16 -2.06
C CYS A 42 1.23 1.53 -1.10
N SER A 43 2.49 1.38 -1.52
CA SER A 43 3.57 0.90 -0.66
C SER A 43 3.74 1.78 0.60
N LYS A 44 3.76 3.10 0.43
CA LYS A 44 3.84 4.07 1.54
C LYS A 44 2.67 3.96 2.51
N ARG A 45 1.45 3.81 1.98
CA ARG A 45 0.24 3.68 2.79
C ARG A 45 0.29 2.42 3.66
N ILE A 46 0.67 1.30 3.08
CA ILE A 46 0.79 0.03 3.82
C ILE A 46 1.85 0.16 4.92
N TYR A 47 3.01 0.74 4.62
CA TYR A 47 4.05 0.99 5.63
C TYR A 47 3.48 1.79 6.82
N ARG A 48 2.78 2.90 6.54
CA ARG A 48 2.18 3.73 7.58
C ARG A 48 1.20 2.92 8.44
N VAL A 49 0.26 2.21 7.81
CA VAL A 49 -0.74 1.35 8.47
C VAL A 49 -0.10 0.30 9.36
N VAL A 50 0.89 -0.41 8.83
CA VAL A 50 1.55 -1.51 9.53
C VAL A 50 2.42 -1.02 10.69
N MET A 51 3.04 0.16 10.57
CA MET A 51 4.01 0.68 11.55
C MET A 51 3.42 1.67 12.56
N SER A 52 2.13 1.96 12.53
CA SER A 52 1.57 2.89 13.52
C SER A 52 1.50 2.29 14.92
N ASN A 53 1.92 3.11 15.87
CA ASN A 53 1.97 2.76 17.29
C ASN A 53 0.61 2.88 17.99
N ASN A 54 -0.36 3.53 17.36
CA ASN A 54 -1.71 3.67 17.88
C ASN A 54 -2.67 3.40 16.72
N GLY A 55 -3.64 2.49 16.87
CA GLY A 55 -4.55 2.05 15.80
C GLY A 55 -5.41 3.15 15.16
N ALA A 56 -5.20 4.41 15.54
CA ALA A 56 -5.81 5.62 15.03
C ALA A 56 -5.08 6.20 13.79
N ILE A 57 -4.72 5.38 12.80
CA ILE A 57 -4.36 5.96 11.51
C ILE A 57 -5.64 6.26 10.74
N LYS A 58 -5.92 7.55 10.58
CA LYS A 58 -6.86 8.02 9.56
C LYS A 58 -6.23 7.76 8.19
N THR A 59 -6.68 6.70 7.52
CA THR A 59 -6.34 6.41 6.12
C THR A 59 -7.00 7.39 5.15
N ASP A 60 -7.96 8.18 5.64
CA ASP A 60 -8.73 9.17 4.87
C ASP A 60 -8.00 10.50 4.63
N ASP A 61 -6.97 10.85 5.43
CA ASP A 61 -6.17 12.08 5.23
C ASP A 61 -5.17 11.97 4.06
N VAL A 62 -5.42 11.05 3.14
CA VAL A 62 -4.83 11.10 1.81
C VAL A 62 -5.99 11.19 0.84
N GLU A 63 -6.42 12.43 0.57
CA GLU A 63 -7.29 12.77 -0.55
C GLU A 63 -6.93 11.85 -1.73
N ASN A 64 -7.94 11.14 -2.24
CA ASN A 64 -7.87 10.28 -3.43
C ASN A 64 -7.33 8.84 -3.30
N GLY A 65 -7.11 8.32 -2.09
CA GLY A 65 -6.55 6.97 -1.92
C GLY A 65 -7.47 5.77 -2.08
N ALA A 66 -8.68 5.87 -1.53
CA ALA A 66 -9.64 4.77 -1.55
C ALA A 66 -10.31 4.61 -2.94
N ALA A 67 -10.25 5.65 -3.78
CA ALA A 67 -10.82 5.63 -5.12
C ALA A 67 -10.03 4.75 -6.12
N PHE A 68 -8.75 4.49 -5.87
CA PHE A 68 -7.93 3.70 -6.80
C PHE A 68 -8.21 2.18 -6.76
N PHE A 69 -8.87 1.70 -5.69
CA PHE A 69 -9.27 0.29 -5.59
C PHE A 69 -10.72 0.04 -6.06
N THR A 70 -11.53 1.10 -6.23
CA THR A 70 -12.96 0.97 -6.59
C THR A 70 -13.30 1.43 -8.01
N LEU A 71 -12.41 2.17 -8.69
CA LEU A 71 -12.63 2.59 -10.08
C LEU A 71 -12.34 1.44 -11.06
N SER A 72 -13.25 0.48 -11.13
CA SER A 72 -13.48 -0.27 -12.38
C SER A 72 -14.06 0.71 -13.41
N PRO A 73 -13.53 0.83 -14.65
CA PRO A 73 -13.98 1.82 -15.63
C PRO A 73 -15.37 1.56 -16.25
N HIS A 74 -16.18 0.66 -15.68
CA HIS A 74 -17.37 0.13 -16.37
C HIS A 74 -18.71 0.49 -15.75
N LEU A 75 -18.77 1.34 -14.72
CA LEU A 75 -20.03 1.72 -14.07
C LEU A 75 -20.11 3.23 -13.78
N CYS A 76 -19.99 4.04 -14.83
CA CYS A 76 -20.58 5.38 -14.88
C CYS A 76 -21.31 5.55 -16.22
N SER A 77 -22.48 4.92 -16.33
CA SER A 77 -23.52 5.27 -17.30
C SER A 77 -24.87 4.98 -16.64
N ASN A 78 -25.45 6.02 -16.06
CA ASN A 78 -26.84 6.44 -16.21
C ASN A 78 -27.07 7.70 -15.38
#